data_AF-A0A2N2LH31-F1
#
_entry.id   AF-A0A2N2LH31-F1
#
_cell.length_a   1.000
_cell.length_b   1.000
_cell.length_c   1.000
_cell.angle_alpha   90.00
_cell.angle_beta   90.00
_cell.angle_gamma   90.00
#
_symmetry.space_group_name_H-M   'P 1'
#
loop_
_entity.id
_entity.type
_entity.pdbx_description
1 polymer ?
#
loop_
_entity_poly.entity_id
_entity_poly.type
_entity_poly.pdbx_seq_one_letter_code
_entity_poly.pdbx_strand_id
1 'polypeptide(L)'
;MSQNRATRHLLPHAHLGATFGSDRFGAFAERFARGFGAPRFLIAQTIAVAVWIAWNAATHDAFDPFPFILLNLAFSTQAAYAAPLILLAQTRQAERDREWTDADAHHREELSGATLELLAQNTSLTESVSELLQRNTTLTEELQALLRQNTKLTRQVHDLSRHIDGLTGEIHARIAP
;
A
#
# COMPACT_ATOMS: atom_id res chain seq x y z
N MET A 1 5.01 21.70 -20.90
CA MET A 1 4.86 22.24 -19.53
C MET A 1 4.01 21.29 -18.68
N SER A 2 4.51 20.10 -18.36
CA SER A 2 3.83 19.14 -17.48
C SER A 2 4.85 18.21 -16.82
N GLN A 3 5.55 18.71 -15.80
CA GLN A 3 6.40 17.90 -14.93
C GLN A 3 6.61 18.69 -13.63
N ASN A 4 5.58 18.76 -12.77
CA ASN A 4 5.77 19.18 -11.37
C ASN A 4 4.60 18.78 -10.46
N ARG A 5 4.24 17.50 -10.43
CA ARG A 5 3.26 16.98 -9.45
C ARG A 5 3.78 15.82 -8.59
N ALA A 6 4.96 15.27 -8.89
CA ALA A 6 5.48 14.08 -8.23
C ALA A 6 6.29 14.34 -6.94
N THR A 7 6.53 15.60 -6.55
CA THR A 7 7.45 15.93 -5.44
C THR A 7 6.76 16.44 -4.16
N ARG A 8 5.42 16.37 -4.06
CA ARG A 8 4.69 16.91 -2.89
C ARG A 8 4.69 15.99 -1.66
N HIS A 9 5.10 14.73 -1.80
CA HIS A 9 5.00 13.72 -0.74
C HIS A 9 6.28 13.49 0.08
N LEU A 10 7.32 14.32 -0.08
CA LEU A 10 8.58 14.22 0.67
C LEU A 10 8.69 15.29 1.76
N LEU A 11 7.68 15.41 2.63
CA LEU A 11 7.84 16.10 3.92
C LEU A 11 8.15 15.06 4.99
N PRO A 12 9.38 15.03 5.51
CA PRO A 12 9.73 14.21 6.66
C PRO A 12 8.88 14.64 7.86
N HIS A 13 8.31 13.67 8.56
CA HIS A 13 7.52 13.85 9.78
C HIS A 13 8.33 14.52 10.90
N ALA A 14 8.47 15.84 10.86
CA ALA A 14 9.14 16.65 11.88
C ALA A 14 8.22 17.03 13.08
N HIS A 15 7.04 16.40 13.18
CA HIS A 15 6.07 16.66 14.25
C HIS A 15 6.03 15.56 15.33
N LEU A 16 7.02 14.67 15.41
CA LEU A 16 7.28 13.90 16.63
C LEU A 16 7.89 14.81 17.71
N GLY A 17 7.21 15.91 18.03
CA GLY A 17 7.33 16.50 19.35
C GLY A 17 6.98 15.40 20.35
N ALA A 18 7.84 15.21 21.35
CA ALA A 18 7.67 14.20 22.38
C ALA A 18 6.19 14.12 22.79
N THR A 19 5.63 12.90 22.82
CA THR A 19 4.22 12.61 23.09
C THR A 19 3.72 13.21 24.41
N PHE A 20 4.66 13.61 25.27
CA PHE A 20 4.47 14.54 26.37
C PHE A 20 5.54 15.63 26.20
N GLY A 21 5.13 16.91 26.14
CA GLY A 21 6.01 18.05 25.86
C GLY A 21 7.29 18.09 26.70
N SER A 22 8.27 18.90 26.28
CA SER A 22 9.62 19.02 26.88
C SER A 22 9.66 19.67 28.28
N ASP A 23 8.62 19.49 29.07
CA ASP A 23 8.50 19.94 30.44
C ASP A 23 8.97 18.87 31.43
N ARG A 24 9.22 19.26 32.68
CA ARG A 24 9.54 18.35 33.79
C ARG A 24 8.48 17.25 33.95
N PHE A 25 7.24 17.54 33.55
CA PHE A 25 6.14 16.58 33.45
C PHE A 25 6.31 15.56 32.32
N GLY A 26 6.84 15.96 31.17
CA GLY A 26 7.14 15.04 30.07
C GLY A 26 8.22 14.04 30.44
N ALA A 27 9.31 14.49 31.06
CA ALA A 27 10.37 13.59 31.55
C ALA A 27 9.87 12.62 32.63
N PHE A 28 8.97 13.07 33.51
CA PHE A 28 8.31 12.22 34.50
C PHE A 28 7.38 11.20 33.85
N ALA A 29 6.52 11.66 32.91
CA ALA A 29 5.61 10.82 32.14
C ALA A 29 6.37 9.77 31.31
N GLU A 30 7.52 10.12 30.74
CA GLU A 30 8.35 9.22 29.95
C GLU A 30 9.03 8.15 30.82
N ARG A 31 9.45 8.52 32.05
CA ARG A 31 9.99 7.56 33.03
C ARG A 31 8.89 6.67 33.60
N PHE A 32 7.69 7.21 33.79
CA PHE A 32 6.49 6.44 34.14
C PHE A 32 6.10 5.48 33.01
N ALA A 33 6.03 5.93 31.76
CA ALA A 33 5.64 5.11 30.60
C ALA A 33 6.61 3.96 30.34
N ARG A 34 7.92 4.19 30.46
CA ARG A 34 8.93 3.12 30.33
C ARG A 34 8.91 2.13 31.50
N GLY A 35 8.50 2.58 32.70
CA GLY A 35 8.49 1.76 33.91
C GLY A 35 7.18 1.01 34.18
N PHE A 36 6.05 1.51 33.68
CA PHE A 36 4.70 0.99 33.92
C PHE A 36 4.14 0.26 32.70
N GLY A 37 4.78 -0.83 32.29
CA GLY A 37 4.03 -1.87 31.57
C GLY A 37 2.96 -2.44 32.51
N ALA A 38 1.76 -2.74 32.00
CA ALA A 38 0.62 -3.28 32.78
C ALA A 38 0.97 -4.32 33.87
N PRO A 39 1.92 -5.28 33.68
CA PRO A 39 2.26 -6.24 34.74
C PRO A 39 3.06 -5.65 35.92
N ARG A 40 3.87 -4.60 35.72
CA ARG A 40 4.75 -4.07 36.78
C ARG A 40 3.97 -3.27 37.83
N PHE A 41 2.88 -2.62 37.42
CA PHE A 41 1.97 -1.92 38.33
C PHE A 41 1.33 -2.87 39.34
N LEU A 42 0.82 -4.01 38.87
CA LEU A 42 0.17 -5.01 39.71
C LEU A 42 1.12 -5.53 40.79
N ILE A 43 2.37 -5.84 40.43
CA ILE A 43 3.39 -6.32 41.38
C ILE A 43 3.67 -5.27 42.46
N ALA A 44 3.87 -4.01 42.07
CA ALA A 44 4.14 -2.92 43.02
C ALA A 44 2.96 -2.71 43.98
N GLN A 45 1.72 -2.76 43.47
CA GLN A 45 0.50 -2.67 44.28
C GLN A 45 0.41 -3.83 45.29
N THR A 46 0.68 -5.07 44.86
CA THR A 46 0.67 -6.24 45.75
C THR A 46 1.70 -6.12 46.87
N ILE A 47 2.91 -5.64 46.57
CA ILE A 47 3.95 -5.42 47.58
C ILE A 47 3.50 -4.35 48.59
N ALA A 48 2.93 -3.23 48.12
CA ALA A 48 2.45 -2.16 49.00
C ALA A 48 1.38 -2.67 49.98
N VAL A 49 0.44 -3.48 49.50
CA VAL A 49 -0.61 -4.11 50.34
C VAL A 49 0.01 -5.09 51.34
N ALA A 50 0.94 -5.94 50.90
CA ALA A 50 1.60 -6.91 51.77
C ALA A 50 2.39 -6.22 52.90
N VAL A 51 3.09 -5.13 52.59
CA VAL A 51 3.82 -4.31 53.58
C VAL A 51 2.85 -3.66 54.57
N TRP A 52 1.71 -3.15 54.11
CA TRP A 52 0.69 -2.55 54.99
C TRP A 52 0.13 -3.56 55.99
N ILE A 53 -0.19 -4.77 55.53
CA ILE A 53 -0.68 -5.87 56.37
C ILE A 53 0.40 -6.29 57.38
N ALA A 54 1.65 -6.49 56.92
CA ALA A 54 2.76 -6.90 57.77
C ALA A 54 3.07 -5.86 58.86
N TRP A 55 3.05 -4.57 58.50
CA TRP A 55 3.26 -3.48 59.45
C TRP A 55 2.18 -3.43 60.54
N ASN A 56 0.90 -3.53 60.15
CA ASN A 56 -0.22 -3.54 61.09
C ASN A 56 -0.26 -4.79 61.96
N ALA A 57 0.17 -5.95 61.44
CA ALA A 57 0.25 -7.18 62.22
C ALA A 57 1.41 -7.20 63.23
N ALA A 58 2.51 -6.50 62.93
CA ALA A 58 3.72 -6.46 63.78
C ALA A 58 3.64 -5.42 64.92
N THR A 59 2.74 -4.44 64.82
CA THR A 59 2.65 -3.32 65.78
C THR A 59 1.57 -3.60 66.83
N HIS A 60 1.88 -3.41 68.12
CA HIS A 60 0.90 -3.59 69.20
C HIS A 60 -0.20 -2.49 69.20
N ASP A 61 0.15 -1.27 68.79
CA ASP A 61 -0.81 -0.23 68.39
C ASP A 61 -1.19 -0.47 66.91
N ALA A 62 -2.10 -1.42 66.68
CA ALA A 62 -2.61 -1.69 65.35
C ALA A 62 -3.40 -0.47 64.84
N PHE A 63 -2.79 0.27 63.91
CA PHE A 63 -3.41 1.44 63.28
C PHE A 63 -4.65 1.07 62.45
N ASP A 64 -4.66 -0.12 61.85
CA ASP A 64 -5.78 -0.71 61.12
C ASP A 64 -5.98 -2.18 61.57
N PRO A 65 -6.66 -2.43 62.71
CA PRO A 65 -6.91 -3.79 63.21
C PRO A 65 -7.77 -4.62 62.26
N PHE A 66 -7.64 -5.95 62.32
CA PHE A 66 -8.49 -6.87 61.56
C PHE A 66 -9.97 -6.55 61.85
N PRO A 67 -10.80 -6.19 60.84
CA PRO A 67 -10.76 -6.58 59.41
C PRO A 67 -10.20 -5.55 58.39
N PHE A 68 -9.26 -4.67 58.76
CA PHE A 68 -8.62 -3.66 57.88
C PHE A 68 -9.59 -2.67 57.22
N ILE A 69 -10.29 -1.87 58.02
CA ILE A 69 -11.33 -0.94 57.54
C ILE A 69 -10.75 0.17 56.66
N LEU A 70 -9.56 0.68 56.99
CA LEU A 70 -8.94 1.77 56.24
C LEU A 70 -8.46 1.29 54.87
N LEU A 71 -7.87 0.10 54.80
CA LEU A 71 -7.48 -0.52 53.54
C LEU A 71 -8.70 -0.77 52.64
N ASN A 72 -9.80 -1.27 53.21
CA ASN A 72 -11.05 -1.48 52.48
C ASN A 72 -11.66 -0.18 51.95
N LEU A 73 -11.63 0.88 52.76
CA LEU A 73 -12.10 2.20 52.35
C LEU A 73 -11.26 2.75 51.19
N ALA A 74 -9.93 2.64 51.28
CA ALA A 74 -9.02 3.09 50.23
C ALA A 74 -9.28 2.35 48.90
N PHE A 75 -9.44 1.02 48.92
CA PHE A 75 -9.78 0.25 47.72
C PHE A 75 -11.15 0.61 47.15
N SER A 76 -12.14 0.84 48.02
CA SER A 76 -13.49 1.24 47.61
C SER A 76 -13.47 2.60 46.89
N THR A 77 -12.73 3.58 47.43
CA THR A 77 -12.52 4.87 46.76
C THR A 77 -11.70 4.73 45.49
N GLN A 78 -10.67 3.89 45.47
CA GLN A 78 -9.86 3.62 44.28
C GLN A 78 -10.73 3.07 43.14
N ALA A 79 -11.60 2.09 43.42
CA ALA A 79 -12.51 1.54 42.43
C ALA A 79 -13.52 2.59 41.92
N ALA A 80 -14.08 3.41 42.83
CA ALA A 80 -15.03 4.45 42.49
C ALA A 80 -14.46 5.51 41.54
N TYR A 81 -13.18 5.90 41.71
CA TYR A 81 -12.52 6.86 40.81
C TYR A 81 -11.91 6.20 39.56
N ALA A 82 -11.56 4.92 39.62
CA ALA A 82 -11.05 4.18 38.47
C ALA A 82 -12.11 4.07 37.37
N ALA A 83 -13.36 3.78 37.70
CA ALA A 83 -14.44 3.62 36.72
C ALA A 83 -14.60 4.81 35.74
N PRO A 84 -14.75 6.07 36.20
CA PRO A 84 -14.86 7.22 35.29
C PRO A 84 -13.56 7.52 34.53
N LEU A 85 -12.38 7.29 35.14
CA LEU A 85 -11.11 7.45 34.44
C LEU A 85 -10.94 6.42 33.31
N ILE A 86 -11.32 5.17 33.56
CA ILE A 86 -11.31 4.11 32.55
C ILE A 86 -12.29 4.46 31.44
N LEU A 87 -13.48 4.95 31.76
CA LEU A 87 -14.45 5.38 30.76
C LEU A 87 -13.90 6.50 29.88
N LEU A 88 -13.27 7.53 30.47
CA LEU A 88 -12.65 8.62 29.71
C LEU A 88 -11.45 8.15 28.87
N ALA A 89 -10.68 7.19 29.38
CA ALA A 89 -9.59 6.59 28.63
C ALA A 89 -10.13 5.80 27.43
N GLN A 90 -11.23 5.06 27.62
CA GLN A 90 -11.90 4.30 26.58
C GLN A 90 -12.54 5.20 25.52
N THR A 91 -13.20 6.30 25.90
CA THR A 91 -13.77 7.24 24.91
C THR A 91 -12.67 7.88 24.08
N ARG A 92 -11.56 8.29 24.69
CA ARG A 92 -10.39 8.81 23.96
C ARG A 92 -9.71 7.77 23.08
N GLN A 93 -9.70 6.50 23.49
CA GLN A 93 -9.20 5.41 22.64
C GLN A 93 -10.13 5.21 21.44
N ALA A 94 -11.45 5.13 21.67
CA ALA A 94 -12.44 4.96 20.62
C ALA A 94 -12.46 6.13 19.61
N GLU A 95 -12.30 7.37 20.07
CA GLU A 95 -12.16 8.54 19.20
C GLU A 95 -10.94 8.42 18.28
N ARG A 96 -9.76 8.09 18.83
CA ARG A 96 -8.56 7.84 18.03
C ARG A 96 -8.77 6.69 17.06
N ASP A 97 -9.28 5.55 17.53
CA ASP A 97 -9.49 4.36 16.70
C ASP A 97 -10.46 4.68 15.54
N ARG A 98 -11.46 5.53 15.79
CA ARG A 98 -12.37 6.02 14.75
C ARG A 98 -11.64 6.87 13.71
N GLU A 99 -10.82 7.85 14.14
CA GLU A 99 -10.01 8.67 13.23
C GLU A 99 -9.06 7.81 12.39
N TRP A 100 -8.40 6.83 12.99
CA TRP A 100 -7.54 5.88 12.29
C TRP A 100 -8.30 5.05 11.27
N THR A 101 -9.49 4.58 11.61
CA THR A 101 -10.33 3.79 10.71
C THR A 101 -10.82 4.61 9.51
N ASP A 102 -11.21 5.87 9.75
CA ASP A 102 -11.68 6.77 8.70
C ASP A 102 -10.55 7.15 7.73
N ALA A 103 -9.35 7.43 8.27
CA ALA A 103 -8.16 7.66 7.47
C ALA A 103 -7.78 6.43 6.62
N ASP A 104 -7.85 5.23 7.20
CA ASP A 104 -7.60 3.98 6.47
C ASP A 104 -8.64 3.74 5.36
N ALA A 105 -9.91 4.02 5.63
CA ALA A 105 -10.98 3.92 4.63
C ALA A 105 -10.75 4.87 3.45
N HIS A 106 -10.47 6.15 3.71
CA HIS A 106 -10.13 7.12 2.67
C HIS A 106 -8.89 6.71 1.88
N HIS A 107 -7.84 6.22 2.54
CA HIS A 107 -6.64 5.76 1.86
C HIS A 107 -6.91 4.58 0.93
N ARG A 108 -7.78 3.64 1.33
CA ARG A 108 -8.20 2.52 0.49
C ARG A 108 -9.01 2.97 -0.72
N GLU A 109 -9.91 3.94 -0.54
CA GLU A 109 -10.68 4.52 -1.64
C GLU A 109 -9.75 5.17 -2.67
N GLU A 110 -8.81 6.00 -2.23
CA GLU A 110 -7.80 6.62 -3.11
C GLU A 110 -6.99 5.57 -3.88
N LEU A 111 -6.51 4.53 -3.19
CA LEU A 111 -5.76 3.44 -3.82
C LEU A 111 -6.60 2.67 -4.84
N SER A 112 -7.88 2.43 -4.53
CA SER A 112 -8.80 1.75 -5.44
C SER A 112 -9.03 2.56 -6.71
N GLY A 113 -9.21 3.89 -6.59
CA GLY A 113 -9.36 4.80 -7.72
C GLY A 113 -8.13 4.82 -8.62
N ALA A 114 -6.93 4.94 -8.02
CA ALA A 114 -5.67 4.89 -8.76
C ALA A 114 -5.48 3.54 -9.47
N THR A 115 -5.87 2.44 -8.83
CA THR A 115 -5.79 1.09 -9.43
C THR A 115 -6.73 0.96 -10.63
N LEU A 116 -7.96 1.48 -10.54
CA LEU A 116 -8.91 1.50 -11.66
C LEU A 116 -8.38 2.33 -12.83
N GLU A 117 -7.75 3.47 -12.57
CA GLU A 117 -7.12 4.29 -13.61
C GLU A 117 -6.00 3.53 -14.32
N LEU A 118 -5.11 2.86 -13.57
CA LEU A 118 -4.04 2.03 -14.14
C LEU A 118 -4.60 0.88 -14.97
N LEU A 119 -5.67 0.23 -14.52
CA LEU A 119 -6.33 -0.83 -15.29
C LEU A 119 -6.90 -0.30 -16.61
N ALA A 120 -7.58 0.86 -16.59
CA ALA A 120 -8.09 1.49 -17.80
C ALA A 120 -6.98 1.85 -18.80
N GLN A 121 -5.86 2.39 -18.30
CA GLN A 121 -4.68 2.69 -19.13
C GLN A 121 -4.09 1.41 -19.76
N ASN A 122 -3.94 0.33 -18.98
CA ASN A 122 -3.45 -0.95 -19.48
C ASN A 122 -4.36 -1.54 -20.57
N THR A 123 -5.68 -1.46 -20.40
CA THR A 123 -6.64 -1.91 -21.42
C THR A 123 -6.47 -1.12 -22.71
N SER A 124 -6.41 0.22 -22.63
CA SER A 124 -6.21 1.07 -23.81
C SER A 124 -4.87 0.83 -24.51
N LEU A 125 -3.79 0.61 -23.76
CA LEU A 125 -2.50 0.21 -24.30
C LEU A 125 -2.58 -1.14 -25.01
N THR A 126 -3.30 -2.10 -24.42
CA THR A 126 -3.50 -3.44 -25.01
C THR A 126 -4.28 -3.36 -26.33
N GLU A 127 -5.32 -2.53 -26.39
CA GLU A 127 -6.08 -2.26 -27.63
C GLU A 127 -5.19 -1.61 -28.69
N SER A 128 -4.37 -0.63 -28.32
CA SER A 128 -3.43 0.02 -29.23
C SER A 128 -2.39 -0.96 -29.79
N VAL A 129 -1.88 -1.87 -28.95
CA VAL A 129 -0.97 -2.94 -29.39
C VAL A 129 -1.67 -3.89 -30.36
N SER A 130 -2.90 -4.30 -30.08
CA SER A 130 -3.70 -5.14 -30.98
C SER A 130 -3.90 -4.49 -32.35
N GLU A 131 -4.23 -3.20 -32.38
CA GLU A 131 -4.39 -2.44 -33.62
C GLU A 131 -3.07 -2.36 -34.42
N LEU A 132 -1.95 -2.09 -33.75
CA LEU A 132 -0.63 -2.05 -34.40
C LEU A 132 -0.26 -3.41 -35.00
N LEU A 133 -0.55 -4.51 -34.30
CA LEU A 133 -0.34 -5.86 -34.81
C LEU A 133 -1.18 -6.11 -36.06
N GLN A 134 -2.47 -5.74 -36.05
CA GLN A 134 -3.35 -5.89 -37.21
C GLN A 134 -2.86 -5.07 -38.42
N ARG A 135 -2.41 -3.83 -38.21
CA ARG A 135 -1.81 -3.01 -39.27
C ARG A 135 -0.55 -3.65 -39.83
N ASN A 136 0.31 -4.22 -38.97
CA ASN A 136 1.53 -4.90 -39.40
C ASN A 136 1.24 -6.16 -40.22
N THR A 137 0.23 -6.95 -39.82
CA THR A 137 -0.21 -8.11 -40.61
C THR A 137 -0.73 -7.70 -41.98
N THR A 138 -1.56 -6.64 -42.08
CA THR A 138 -2.07 -6.15 -43.36
C THR A 138 -0.95 -5.66 -44.27
N LEU A 139 0.01 -4.87 -43.75
CA LEU A 139 1.17 -4.43 -44.53
C LEU A 139 2.01 -5.62 -45.03
N THR A 140 2.15 -6.67 -44.20
CA THR A 140 2.85 -7.89 -44.59
C THR A 140 2.13 -8.60 -45.73
N GLU A 141 0.80 -8.69 -45.69
CA GLU A 141 -0.01 -9.26 -46.78
C GLU A 141 0.10 -8.45 -48.07
N GLU A 142 0.07 -7.11 -47.98
CA GLU A 142 0.28 -6.22 -49.13
C GLU A 142 1.67 -6.42 -49.77
N LEU A 143 2.72 -6.49 -48.96
CA LEU A 143 4.07 -6.80 -49.43
C LEU A 143 4.13 -8.16 -50.12
N GLN A 144 3.51 -9.20 -49.56
CA GLN A 144 3.43 -10.51 -50.20
C GLN A 144 2.67 -10.45 -51.53
N ALA A 145 1.60 -9.69 -51.63
CA ALA A 145 0.84 -9.52 -52.87
C ALA A 145 1.68 -8.82 -53.97
N LEU A 146 2.39 -7.75 -53.63
CA LEU A 146 3.29 -7.06 -54.55
C LEU A 146 4.45 -7.95 -55.02
N LEU A 147 5.01 -8.78 -54.14
CA LEU A 147 6.05 -9.75 -54.50
C LEU A 147 5.51 -10.82 -55.47
N ARG A 148 4.28 -11.31 -55.26
CA ARG A 148 3.62 -12.24 -56.19
C ARG A 148 3.41 -11.59 -57.57
N GLN A 149 3.00 -10.32 -57.61
CA GLN A 149 2.83 -9.59 -58.86
C GLN A 149 4.15 -9.43 -59.61
N ASN A 150 5.23 -9.02 -58.93
CA ASN A 150 6.56 -8.95 -59.54
C ASN A 150 6.99 -10.30 -60.11
N THR A 151 6.82 -11.38 -59.34
CA THR A 151 7.16 -12.73 -59.79
C THR A 151 6.38 -13.11 -61.06
N LYS A 152 5.10 -12.73 -61.15
CA LYS A 152 4.27 -12.97 -62.33
C LYS A 152 4.74 -12.16 -63.54
N LEU A 153 5.05 -10.87 -63.35
CA LEU A 153 5.59 -10.01 -64.40
C LEU A 153 6.93 -10.56 -64.91
N THR A 154 7.83 -10.97 -64.03
CA THR A 154 9.12 -11.60 -64.41
C THR A 154 8.91 -12.85 -65.27
N ARG A 155 7.94 -13.70 -64.92
CA ARG A 155 7.59 -14.87 -65.75
C ARG A 155 7.03 -14.47 -67.11
N GLN A 156 6.16 -13.46 -67.18
CA GLN A 156 5.61 -12.97 -68.45
C GLN A 156 6.71 -12.44 -69.37
N VAL A 157 7.66 -11.67 -68.83
CA VAL A 157 8.82 -11.19 -69.58
C VAL A 157 9.64 -12.37 -70.11
N HIS A 158 9.88 -13.39 -69.28
CA HIS A 158 10.62 -14.58 -69.70
C HIS A 158 9.89 -15.38 -70.80
N ASP A 159 8.57 -15.55 -70.69
CA ASP A 159 7.76 -16.25 -71.70
C ASP A 159 7.72 -15.50 -73.03
N LEU A 160 7.58 -14.17 -72.98
CA LEU A 160 7.61 -13.33 -74.18
C LEU A 160 8.98 -13.40 -74.86
N SER A 161 10.07 -13.37 -74.10
CA SER A 161 11.42 -13.57 -74.63
C SER A 161 11.54 -14.91 -75.35
N ARG A 162 11.11 -16.01 -74.71
CA ARG A 162 11.12 -17.34 -75.35
C ARG A 162 10.29 -17.41 -76.62
N HIS A 163 9.16 -16.70 -76.66
CA HIS A 163 8.31 -16.64 -77.85
C HIS A 163 8.97 -15.87 -78.99
N ILE A 164 9.60 -14.73 -78.71
CA ILE A 164 10.38 -13.96 -79.69
C ILE A 164 11.55 -14.80 -80.22
N ASP A 165 12.29 -15.48 -79.36
CA ASP A 165 13.40 -16.34 -79.76
C ASP A 165 12.91 -17.49 -80.67
N GLY A 166 11.77 -18.10 -80.34
CA GLY A 166 11.12 -19.13 -81.15
C GLY A 166 10.69 -18.64 -82.53
N LEU A 167 9.98 -17.50 -82.60
CA LEU A 167 9.58 -16.87 -83.86
C LEU A 167 10.80 -16.49 -84.71
N THR A 168 11.87 -15.98 -84.07
CA THR A 168 13.12 -15.65 -84.75
C THR A 168 13.79 -16.89 -85.34
N GLY A 169 13.76 -18.01 -84.60
CA GLY A 169 14.26 -19.30 -85.08
C GLY A 169 13.44 -19.87 -86.25
N GLU A 170 12.11 -19.74 -86.21
CA GLU A 170 11.21 -20.20 -87.27
C GLU A 170 11.35 -19.36 -88.55
N ILE A 171 11.53 -18.03 -88.40
CA ILE A 171 11.88 -17.14 -89.52
C ILE A 171 13.24 -17.53 -90.10
N HIS A 172 14.25 -17.77 -89.27
CA HIS A 172 15.57 -18.25 -89.75
C HIS A 172 15.46 -19.58 -90.50
N ALA A 173 14.66 -20.53 -90.01
CA ALA A 173 14.46 -21.83 -90.64
C ALA A 173 13.72 -21.75 -91.99
N ARG A 174 12.81 -20.77 -92.17
CA ARG A 174 12.11 -20.54 -93.44
C ARG A 174 12.93 -19.78 -94.49
N ILE A 175 13.96 -19.05 -94.06
CA ILE A 175 14.82 -18.23 -94.94
C ILE A 175 16.13 -18.96 -95.28
N ALA A 176 16.51 -20.00 -94.53
CA ALA A 176 17.63 -20.86 -94.88
C ALA A 176 17.29 -21.78 -96.08
N PRO A 177 18.12 -21.78 -97.15
CA PRO A 177 17.86 -22.49 -98.41
C PRO A 177 18.02 -24.02 -98.33
#